data_AF-A0A4P2Q6F7-F1
#
_entry.id   AF-A0A4P2Q6F7-F1
#
_cell.length_a   1.000
_cell.length_b   1.000
_cell.length_c   1.000
_cell.angle_alpha   90.00
_cell.angle_beta   90.00
_cell.angle_gamma   90.00
#
_symmetry.space_group_name_H-M   'P 1'
#
loop_
_entity.id
_entity.type
_entity.pdbx_description
1 polymer ?
#
loop_
_entity_poly.entity_id
_entity_poly.type
_entity_poly.pdbx_seq_one_letter_code
_entity_poly.pdbx_strand_id
1 'polypeptide(L)'
;MRRQAVAVALAIGMGCVTPTPAPDARPAESAQPSASAAPSATATARASVAEVAPAARPDGAGAPVPQAQDGGPGASAPGAAADAGAEADAAAVFAPDNKILPPLESQELTARASALFDAIVKNEPALAEPFWFPKEPFIPLKDVKGPGKYWDNLHAAYLADVKATHRKRKSWEGARFVGFEVGSRPKWVPPGKEANKIGYYRSLHGKLRYEIDGRPASIDVHTIISWQGRWYITHLGDFKKR
;
A
#
# COMPACT_ATOMS: atom_id res chain seq x y z
N MET A 1 23.44 -16.13 -60.84
CA MET A 1 23.50 -14.90 -61.66
C MET A 1 22.80 -13.77 -60.92
N ARG A 2 23.53 -12.66 -60.77
CA ARG A 2 23.13 -11.24 -60.60
C ARG A 2 22.09 -10.81 -59.53
N ARG A 3 22.61 -9.94 -58.68
CA ARG A 3 22.01 -9.06 -57.65
C ARG A 3 21.00 -8.08 -58.25
N GLN A 4 20.05 -7.61 -57.44
CA GLN A 4 19.69 -6.19 -57.43
C GLN A 4 19.26 -5.75 -56.02
N ALA A 5 20.05 -4.84 -55.47
CA ALA A 5 19.72 -3.99 -54.34
C ALA A 5 19.18 -2.67 -54.90
N VAL A 6 18.15 -2.11 -54.27
CA VAL A 6 17.71 -0.73 -54.53
C VAL A 6 17.82 0.03 -53.23
N ALA A 7 18.82 0.92 -53.20
CA ALA A 7 18.93 2.02 -52.27
C ALA A 7 18.05 3.18 -52.77
N VAL A 8 17.32 3.83 -51.88
CA VAL A 8 16.71 5.15 -52.14
C VAL A 8 17.16 6.13 -51.07
N ALA A 9 17.45 7.32 -51.56
CA ALA A 9 18.38 8.29 -51.03
C ALA A 9 17.79 9.28 -50.03
N LEU A 10 18.73 9.85 -49.28
CA LEU A 10 18.67 10.96 -48.36
C LEU A 10 18.67 12.30 -49.12
N ALA A 11 17.81 13.25 -48.73
CA ALA A 11 17.92 14.68 -49.05
C ALA A 11 17.49 15.46 -47.79
N ILE A 12 18.43 15.96 -46.97
CA ILE A 12 18.95 17.34 -46.95
C ILE A 12 17.84 18.41 -47.00
N GLY A 13 17.39 18.83 -45.82
CA GLY A 13 16.68 20.09 -45.61
C GLY A 13 17.58 21.05 -44.84
N MET A 14 17.89 22.19 -45.46
CA MET A 14 18.79 23.23 -44.98
C MET A 14 18.00 24.55 -44.93
N GLY A 15 18.08 25.27 -43.81
CA GLY A 15 17.77 26.71 -43.75
C GLY A 15 16.47 27.11 -43.03
N CYS A 16 16.59 27.68 -41.83
CA CYS A 16 16.43 29.12 -41.58
C CYS A 16 16.48 29.45 -40.06
N VAL A 17 17.54 30.17 -39.70
CA VAL A 17 17.76 31.04 -38.53
C VAL A 17 16.75 32.22 -38.60
N THR A 18 16.09 32.79 -37.58
CA THR A 18 16.39 33.49 -36.29
C THR A 18 15.03 33.87 -35.63
N PRO A 19 14.88 34.65 -34.51
CA PRO A 19 15.73 34.89 -33.35
C PRO A 19 15.00 34.72 -31.98
N THR A 20 15.82 34.68 -30.92
CA THR A 20 15.50 34.87 -29.49
C THR A 20 14.90 36.25 -29.18
N PRO A 21 13.90 36.33 -28.29
CA PRO A 21 13.78 37.44 -27.34
C PRO A 21 14.11 37.00 -25.91
N ALA A 22 15.03 37.73 -25.30
CA ALA A 22 15.42 37.64 -23.89
C ALA A 22 14.60 38.67 -23.06
N PRO A 23 14.77 38.74 -21.73
CA PRO A 23 13.69 38.74 -20.76
C PRO A 23 13.17 40.13 -20.40
N ASP A 24 11.88 40.23 -20.09
CA ASP A 24 11.34 41.41 -19.43
C ASP A 24 11.41 41.25 -17.91
N ALA A 25 11.90 42.31 -17.29
CA ALA A 25 12.15 42.42 -15.87
C ALA A 25 10.86 42.80 -15.10
N ARG A 26 10.88 42.45 -13.82
CA ARG A 26 9.86 42.67 -12.78
C ARG A 26 9.34 44.12 -12.70
N PRO A 27 8.20 44.31 -12.00
CA PRO A 27 8.34 44.81 -10.63
C PRO A 27 7.61 43.95 -9.59
N ALA A 28 8.10 44.08 -8.35
CA ALA A 28 7.49 43.59 -7.14
C ALA A 28 6.20 44.38 -6.83
N GLU A 29 5.17 43.68 -6.34
CA GLU A 29 4.13 44.32 -5.54
C GLU A 29 3.87 43.48 -4.29
N SER A 30 4.23 44.08 -3.17
CA SER A 30 3.88 43.70 -1.81
C SER A 30 2.43 44.11 -1.51
N ALA A 31 1.77 43.34 -0.64
CA ALA A 31 0.55 43.60 0.16
C ALA A 31 -0.54 42.56 -0.18
N GLN A 32 -1.31 41.97 0.72
CA GLN A 32 -1.41 41.86 2.17
C GLN A 32 -2.49 40.76 2.39
N PRO A 33 -2.57 40.11 3.55
CA PRO A 33 -3.56 39.05 3.79
C PRO A 33 -4.93 39.65 4.12
N SER A 34 -5.98 39.19 3.45
CA SER A 34 -7.35 39.44 3.90
C SER A 34 -7.83 38.28 4.77
N ALA A 35 -7.94 38.56 6.06
CA ALA A 35 -8.70 37.79 7.03
C ALA A 35 -10.19 38.19 6.95
N SER A 36 -11.08 37.20 6.89
CA SER A 36 -12.50 37.25 7.29
C SER A 36 -13.15 35.94 6.82
N ALA A 37 -13.98 35.23 7.57
CA ALA A 37 -14.57 35.48 8.86
C ALA A 37 -14.97 34.12 9.47
N ALA A 38 -14.83 34.00 10.79
CA ALA A 38 -15.59 33.04 11.56
C ALA A 38 -17.07 33.46 11.60
N PRO A 39 -17.99 32.51 11.78
CA PRO A 39 -19.04 32.74 12.76
C PRO A 39 -18.89 31.77 13.94
N SER A 40 -18.81 32.39 15.11
CA SER A 40 -19.15 31.78 16.39
C SER A 40 -20.58 31.24 16.33
N ALA A 41 -20.78 30.00 16.79
CA ALA A 41 -22.06 29.55 17.31
C ALA A 41 -21.82 29.03 18.73
N THR A 42 -22.10 29.91 19.67
CA THR A 42 -22.32 29.64 21.08
C THR A 42 -23.65 28.91 21.25
N ALA A 43 -23.67 27.83 22.03
CA ALA A 43 -24.77 27.39 22.92
C ALA A 43 -24.86 25.85 22.98
N THR A 44 -25.29 25.16 24.02
CA THR A 44 -25.45 25.37 25.47
C THR A 44 -25.88 23.97 25.97
N ALA A 45 -25.25 23.51 27.05
CA ALA A 45 -25.73 22.54 28.04
C ALA A 45 -26.53 21.28 27.61
N ARG A 46 -26.07 20.10 28.07
CA ARG A 46 -26.63 19.50 29.30
C ARG A 46 -25.78 18.33 29.80
N ALA A 47 -25.47 18.40 31.08
CA ALA A 47 -24.98 17.30 31.90
C ALA A 47 -26.07 16.24 32.07
N SER A 48 -25.66 14.96 32.13
CA SER A 48 -26.35 13.97 32.95
C SER A 48 -25.30 12.99 33.48
N VAL A 49 -25.05 13.16 34.78
CA VAL A 49 -24.36 12.22 35.66
C VAL A 49 -25.34 11.10 35.94
N ALA A 50 -24.92 9.85 35.79
CA ALA A 50 -25.56 8.71 36.43
C ALA A 50 -24.46 7.81 36.99
N GLU A 51 -24.11 8.13 38.22
CA GLU A 51 -23.39 7.30 39.17
C GLU A 51 -24.33 6.19 39.66
N VAL A 52 -23.95 4.92 39.50
CA VAL A 52 -24.51 3.82 40.28
C VAL A 52 -23.41 2.77 40.54
N ALA A 53 -22.97 2.72 41.79
CA ALA A 53 -22.45 1.55 42.49
C ALA A 53 -23.11 1.56 43.90
N PRO A 54 -23.07 0.52 44.76
CA PRO A 54 -22.31 -0.75 44.71
C PRO A 54 -23.11 -1.99 45.22
N ALA A 55 -22.37 -3.05 45.60
CA ALA A 55 -22.72 -4.25 46.42
C ALA A 55 -23.04 -5.54 45.62
N ALA A 56 -22.59 -6.75 45.96
CA ALA A 56 -21.94 -7.29 47.16
C ALA A 56 -21.10 -8.56 46.82
N ARG A 57 -20.17 -8.91 47.71
CA ARG A 57 -19.43 -10.19 47.76
C ARG A 57 -20.30 -11.31 48.37
N PRO A 58 -19.90 -12.58 48.22
CA PRO A 58 -19.59 -13.33 49.45
C PRO A 58 -18.24 -14.06 49.41
N ASP A 59 -17.65 -14.11 50.60
CA ASP A 59 -16.53 -14.95 51.03
C ASP A 59 -16.88 -16.44 51.02
N GLY A 60 -15.88 -17.28 50.73
CA GLY A 60 -15.95 -18.73 50.86
C GLY A 60 -14.54 -19.31 50.91
N ALA A 61 -13.97 -19.33 52.12
CA ALA A 61 -12.66 -19.89 52.45
C ALA A 61 -12.65 -21.42 52.46
N GLY A 62 -11.52 -22.02 52.07
CA GLY A 62 -11.23 -23.44 52.26
C GLY A 62 -9.86 -23.84 51.69
N ALA A 63 -8.82 -23.82 52.52
CA ALA A 63 -7.53 -24.50 52.32
C ALA A 63 -7.49 -25.78 53.22
N PRO A 64 -6.44 -26.64 53.28
CA PRO A 64 -5.18 -26.74 52.55
C PRO A 64 -4.76 -28.20 52.09
N VAL A 65 -3.52 -28.29 51.60
CA VAL A 65 -2.66 -29.36 50.98
C VAL A 65 -2.40 -30.65 51.82
N PRO A 66 -1.87 -31.77 51.26
CA PRO A 66 -0.39 -32.03 51.11
C PRO A 66 0.00 -32.79 49.80
N GLN A 67 1.07 -32.47 49.04
CA GLN A 67 2.53 -32.68 49.18
C GLN A 67 3.12 -34.08 48.83
N ALA A 68 4.29 -34.04 48.14
CA ALA A 68 5.36 -35.05 47.90
C ALA A 68 5.40 -35.70 46.48
N GLN A 69 6.33 -35.32 45.58
CA GLN A 69 7.77 -35.72 45.42
C GLN A 69 7.94 -37.13 44.81
N ASP A 70 8.93 -37.51 43.98
CA ASP A 70 10.09 -36.92 43.29
C ASP A 70 10.63 -37.98 42.30
N GLY A 71 11.32 -37.57 41.23
CA GLY A 71 12.51 -38.26 40.69
C GLY A 71 12.39 -39.35 39.60
N GLY A 72 13.07 -39.12 38.46
CA GLY A 72 13.64 -40.22 37.65
C GLY A 72 13.73 -40.00 36.13
N PRO A 73 14.93 -39.99 35.50
CA PRO A 73 15.16 -39.48 34.14
C PRO A 73 15.01 -40.54 33.03
N GLY A 74 14.64 -40.10 31.82
CA GLY A 74 14.67 -40.91 30.60
C GLY A 74 14.99 -40.04 29.39
N ALA A 75 16.14 -40.29 28.77
CA ALA A 75 16.71 -39.50 27.69
C ALA A 75 16.12 -39.82 26.30
N SER A 76 16.18 -38.79 25.45
CA SER A 76 16.39 -38.81 23.99
C SER A 76 15.32 -39.38 23.05
N ALA A 77 14.67 -38.46 22.32
CA ALA A 77 14.67 -38.49 20.84
C ALA A 77 14.38 -37.07 20.27
N PRO A 78 15.13 -36.60 19.26
CA PRO A 78 14.89 -35.32 18.59
C PRO A 78 14.01 -35.51 17.35
N GLY A 79 13.26 -34.46 17.00
CA GLY A 79 12.76 -34.29 15.63
C GLY A 79 11.24 -34.16 15.52
N ALA A 80 10.77 -32.92 15.52
CA ALA A 80 9.80 -32.44 14.55
C ALA A 80 9.82 -30.92 14.65
N ALA A 81 10.58 -30.30 13.74
CA ALA A 81 10.42 -28.89 13.45
C ALA A 81 8.94 -28.65 13.16
N ALA A 82 8.31 -27.78 13.95
CA ALA A 82 6.95 -27.33 13.66
C ALA A 82 7.00 -26.64 12.30
N ASP A 83 6.39 -27.32 11.34
CA ASP A 83 6.15 -26.92 9.98
C ASP A 83 5.64 -25.48 9.97
N ALA A 84 6.45 -24.59 9.40
CA ALA A 84 6.05 -23.22 9.14
C ALA A 84 4.80 -23.28 8.28
N GLY A 85 3.69 -22.72 8.76
CA GLY A 85 2.42 -22.65 8.04
C GLY A 85 2.58 -22.03 6.66
N ALA A 86 2.89 -22.88 5.69
CA ALA A 86 2.56 -22.67 4.29
C ALA A 86 1.07 -23.02 4.16
N GLU A 87 0.22 -22.10 4.59
CA GLU A 87 -1.19 -22.17 4.27
C GLU A 87 -1.26 -22.10 2.74
N ALA A 88 -1.60 -23.24 2.15
CA ALA A 88 -1.60 -23.46 0.72
C ALA A 88 -2.39 -22.35 0.02
N ASP A 89 -1.70 -21.63 -0.87
CA ASP A 89 -2.32 -20.80 -1.90
C ASP A 89 -3.32 -21.70 -2.63
N ALA A 90 -4.61 -21.57 -2.28
CA ALA A 90 -5.68 -22.24 -3.01
C ALA A 90 -5.52 -21.77 -4.45
N ALA A 91 -4.97 -22.64 -5.30
CA ALA A 91 -4.44 -22.28 -6.61
C ALA A 91 -5.47 -21.44 -7.37
N ALA A 92 -5.25 -20.13 -7.40
CA ALA A 92 -6.11 -19.23 -8.14
C ALA A 92 -6.09 -19.70 -9.59
N VAL A 93 -7.28 -19.92 -10.17
CA VAL A 93 -7.40 -20.32 -11.57
C VAL A 93 -6.71 -19.26 -12.41
N PHE A 94 -5.62 -19.64 -13.07
CA PHE A 94 -4.88 -18.72 -13.94
C PHE A 94 -5.75 -18.33 -15.14
N ALA A 95 -6.17 -17.07 -15.17
CA ALA A 95 -6.84 -16.44 -16.29
C ALA A 95 -5.79 -15.83 -17.25
N PRO A 96 -5.67 -16.34 -18.49
CA PRO A 96 -4.67 -15.85 -19.44
C PRO A 96 -4.91 -14.40 -19.87
N ASP A 97 -6.14 -13.90 -19.76
CA ASP A 97 -6.50 -12.52 -20.12
C ASP A 97 -6.53 -11.54 -18.92
N ASN A 98 -6.33 -12.05 -17.69
CA ASN A 98 -6.37 -11.30 -16.43
C ASN A 98 -7.64 -10.43 -16.26
N LYS A 99 -8.78 -10.82 -16.83
CA LYS A 99 -10.05 -10.07 -16.75
C LYS A 99 -10.90 -10.34 -15.51
N ILE A 100 -10.38 -11.10 -14.56
CA ILE A 100 -11.04 -11.32 -13.28
C ILE A 100 -10.98 -10.02 -12.48
N LEU A 101 -12.13 -9.37 -12.28
CA LEU A 101 -12.24 -8.24 -11.35
C LEU A 101 -12.16 -8.79 -9.92
N PRO A 102 -11.12 -8.45 -9.14
CA PRO A 102 -11.05 -8.89 -7.75
C PRO A 102 -12.21 -8.29 -6.95
N PRO A 103 -12.68 -8.98 -5.89
CA PRO A 103 -13.64 -8.37 -4.97
C PRO A 103 -13.05 -7.09 -4.36
N LEU A 104 -13.92 -6.11 -4.07
CA LEU A 104 -13.49 -4.84 -3.45
C LEU A 104 -13.12 -5.02 -1.98
N GLU A 105 -13.63 -6.09 -1.37
CA GLU A 105 -13.37 -6.48 0.02
C GLU A 105 -13.18 -8.00 0.06
N SER A 106 -12.12 -8.44 0.74
CA SER A 106 -11.87 -9.86 1.02
C SER A 106 -11.00 -9.98 2.26
N GLN A 107 -11.01 -11.15 2.90
CA GLN A 107 -10.13 -11.44 4.03
C GLN A 107 -8.66 -11.32 3.62
N GLU A 108 -8.32 -11.81 2.42
CA GLU A 108 -6.97 -11.77 1.88
C GLU A 108 -6.49 -10.33 1.60
N LEU A 109 -7.34 -9.49 1.01
CA LEU A 109 -7.06 -8.07 0.82
C LEU A 109 -6.85 -7.36 2.16
N THR A 110 -7.70 -7.66 3.13
CA THR A 110 -7.64 -7.09 4.48
C THR A 110 -6.35 -7.50 5.18
N ALA A 111 -5.92 -8.75 5.05
CA ALA A 111 -4.68 -9.25 5.63
C ALA A 111 -3.44 -8.56 5.04
N ARG A 112 -3.36 -8.42 3.71
CA ARG A 112 -2.27 -7.68 3.05
C ARG A 112 -2.23 -6.21 3.45
N ALA A 113 -3.39 -5.57 3.54
CA ALA A 113 -3.51 -4.19 3.98
C ALA A 113 -3.07 -4.02 5.45
N SER A 114 -3.48 -4.94 6.33
CA SER A 114 -3.03 -4.95 7.73
C SER A 114 -1.53 -5.15 7.83
N ALA A 115 -0.92 -6.02 7.02
CA ALA A 115 0.52 -6.22 6.99
C ALA A 115 1.28 -4.96 6.52
N LEU A 116 0.75 -4.25 5.52
CA LEU A 116 1.28 -2.93 5.12
C LEU A 116 1.16 -1.90 6.26
N PHE A 117 0.04 -1.88 6.99
CA PHE A 117 -0.13 -0.99 8.14
C PHE A 117 0.93 -1.28 9.21
N ASP A 118 1.13 -2.54 9.54
CA ASP A 118 2.18 -2.99 10.47
C ASP A 118 3.57 -2.58 10.00
N ALA A 119 3.87 -2.75 8.71
CA ALA A 119 5.12 -2.32 8.11
C ALA A 119 5.38 -0.82 8.31
N ILE A 120 4.33 -0.01 8.20
CA ILE A 120 4.40 1.44 8.40
C ILE A 120 4.55 1.77 9.88
N VAL A 121 3.75 1.19 10.77
CA VAL A 121 3.79 1.47 12.22
C VAL A 121 5.14 1.08 12.81
N LYS A 122 5.63 -0.12 12.49
CA LYS A 122 6.89 -0.69 13.00
C LYS A 122 8.13 -0.19 12.24
N ASN A 123 7.95 0.54 11.14
CA ASN A 123 9.01 0.94 10.22
C ASN A 123 9.82 -0.27 9.68
N GLU A 124 9.11 -1.35 9.36
CA GLU A 124 9.64 -2.62 8.87
C GLU A 124 9.10 -2.92 7.46
N PRO A 125 9.72 -2.39 6.39
CA PRO A 125 9.15 -2.51 5.04
C PRO A 125 8.98 -3.93 4.51
N ALA A 126 9.74 -4.90 5.05
CA ALA A 126 9.63 -6.30 4.65
C ALA A 126 8.22 -6.88 4.94
N LEU A 127 7.50 -6.36 5.94
CA LEU A 127 6.12 -6.78 6.23
C LEU A 127 5.13 -6.35 5.13
N ALA A 128 5.50 -5.36 4.31
CA ALA A 128 4.67 -4.83 3.24
C ALA A 128 4.79 -5.63 1.93
N GLU A 129 5.72 -6.58 1.84
CA GLU A 129 6.00 -7.38 0.64
C GLU A 129 4.78 -8.11 0.09
N PRO A 130 3.91 -8.74 0.91
CA PRO A 130 2.74 -9.40 0.38
C PRO A 130 1.85 -8.43 -0.42
N PHE A 131 1.71 -7.17 -0.02
CA PHE A 131 0.82 -6.27 -0.75
C PHE A 131 1.43 -5.69 -2.04
N TRP A 132 2.74 -5.88 -2.25
CA TRP A 132 3.44 -5.41 -3.44
C TRP A 132 3.22 -6.33 -4.64
N PHE A 133 3.15 -5.74 -5.83
CA PHE A 133 2.97 -6.51 -7.06
C PHE A 133 4.20 -7.37 -7.40
N PRO A 134 4.07 -8.71 -7.50
CA PRO A 134 5.21 -9.60 -7.61
C PRO A 134 5.97 -9.45 -8.94
N LYS A 135 7.27 -9.74 -8.90
CA LYS A 135 8.20 -9.58 -10.05
C LYS A 135 7.88 -10.54 -11.20
N GLU A 136 7.54 -11.77 -10.86
CA GLU A 136 7.30 -12.86 -11.82
C GLU A 136 6.19 -12.51 -12.83
N PRO A 137 5.00 -12.03 -12.44
CA PRO A 137 4.00 -11.57 -13.41
C PRO A 137 4.29 -10.18 -14.00
N PHE A 138 5.10 -9.34 -13.36
CA PHE A 138 5.45 -8.02 -13.90
C PHE A 138 6.27 -8.10 -15.19
N ILE A 139 7.21 -9.04 -15.25
CA ILE A 139 8.11 -9.22 -16.40
C ILE A 139 7.34 -9.48 -17.71
N PRO A 140 6.44 -10.48 -17.80
CA PRO A 140 5.64 -10.71 -19.00
C PRO A 140 4.51 -9.68 -19.20
N LEU A 141 4.07 -9.01 -18.13
CA LEU A 141 3.03 -7.99 -18.23
C LEU A 141 3.53 -6.71 -18.90
N LYS A 142 4.79 -6.31 -18.68
CA LYS A 142 5.32 -5.04 -19.22
C LYS A 142 5.90 -5.17 -20.62
N ASP A 143 5.64 -4.15 -21.43
CA ASP A 143 6.18 -3.95 -22.78
C ASP A 143 7.27 -2.88 -22.78
N VAL A 144 8.31 -3.09 -21.97
CA VAL A 144 9.45 -2.18 -21.83
C VAL A 144 10.76 -2.94 -21.94
N LYS A 145 11.84 -2.24 -22.28
CA LYS A 145 13.19 -2.83 -22.22
C LYS A 145 13.61 -2.98 -20.76
N GLY A 146 14.11 -4.16 -20.39
CA GLY A 146 14.60 -4.45 -19.04
C GLY A 146 13.53 -4.40 -17.93
N PRO A 147 12.39 -5.09 -18.08
CA PRO A 147 11.28 -5.01 -17.11
C PRO A 147 11.69 -5.46 -15.70
N GLY A 148 12.65 -6.39 -15.57
CA GLY A 148 13.17 -6.80 -14.26
C GLY A 148 13.83 -5.66 -13.47
N LYS A 149 14.70 -4.87 -14.13
CA LYS A 149 15.36 -3.71 -13.50
C LYS A 149 14.35 -2.61 -13.20
N TYR A 150 13.36 -2.44 -14.07
CA TYR A 150 12.29 -1.49 -13.84
C TYR A 150 11.47 -1.86 -12.59
N TRP A 151 11.13 -3.13 -12.44
CA TRP A 151 10.49 -3.65 -11.23
C TRP A 151 11.33 -3.37 -9.98
N ASP A 152 12.63 -3.67 -10.02
CA ASP A 152 13.53 -3.46 -8.86
C ASP A 152 13.53 -1.99 -8.40
N ASN A 153 13.51 -1.05 -9.35
CA ASN A 153 13.46 0.38 -9.05
C ASN A 153 12.11 0.79 -8.42
N LEU A 154 10.99 0.24 -8.93
CA LEU A 154 9.66 0.51 -8.39
C LEU A 154 9.49 -0.07 -6.98
N HIS A 155 9.99 -1.29 -6.77
CA HIS A 155 9.97 -1.97 -5.49
C HIS A 155 10.81 -1.23 -4.45
N ALA A 156 12.03 -0.80 -4.81
CA ALA A 156 12.85 0.03 -3.94
C ALA A 156 12.16 1.36 -3.57
N ALA A 157 11.44 1.98 -4.51
CA ALA A 157 10.64 3.18 -4.24
C ALA A 157 9.47 2.90 -3.28
N TYR A 158 8.77 1.79 -3.45
CA TYR A 158 7.71 1.34 -2.54
C TYR A 158 8.20 1.17 -1.10
N LEU A 159 9.33 0.47 -0.91
CA LEU A 159 9.92 0.30 0.42
C LEU A 159 10.38 1.64 1.01
N ALA A 160 10.89 2.55 0.19
CA ALA A 160 11.22 3.91 0.62
C ALA A 160 9.98 4.71 1.03
N ASP A 161 8.85 4.54 0.35
CA ASP A 161 7.58 5.18 0.67
C ASP A 161 6.96 4.64 1.96
N VAL A 162 7.13 3.35 2.27
CA VAL A 162 6.74 2.78 3.59
C VAL A 162 7.47 3.53 4.70
N LYS A 163 8.81 3.61 4.61
CA LYS A 163 9.62 4.35 5.60
C LYS A 163 9.27 5.85 5.62
N ALA A 164 9.02 6.45 4.45
CA ALA A 164 8.65 7.85 4.38
C ALA A 164 7.29 8.12 5.03
N THR A 165 6.34 7.20 4.89
CA THR A 165 5.02 7.28 5.50
C THR A 165 5.13 7.14 7.02
N HIS A 166 5.94 6.21 7.52
CA HIS A 166 6.25 6.12 8.96
C HIS A 166 6.73 7.47 9.53
N ARG A 167 7.68 8.13 8.85
CA ARG A 167 8.24 9.42 9.27
C ARG A 167 7.27 10.61 9.20
N LYS A 168 6.09 10.48 8.60
CA LYS A 168 5.09 11.56 8.57
C LYS A 168 4.50 11.84 9.97
N ARG A 169 4.67 10.92 10.92
CA ARG A 169 4.23 11.08 12.31
C ARG A 169 5.43 10.95 13.25
N LYS A 170 5.36 11.64 14.38
CA LYS A 170 6.37 11.54 15.44
C LYS A 170 6.25 10.23 16.24
N SER A 171 5.02 9.74 16.42
CA SER A 171 4.73 8.48 17.09
C SER A 171 3.54 7.79 16.40
N TRP A 172 3.55 6.45 16.46
CA TRP A 172 2.48 5.55 16.04
C TRP A 172 1.91 4.76 17.24
N GLU A 173 2.25 5.14 18.46
CA GLU A 173 1.66 4.57 19.66
C GLU A 173 0.14 4.73 19.65
N GLY A 174 -0.59 3.68 20.07
CA GLY A 174 -2.06 3.65 20.02
C GLY A 174 -2.65 3.52 18.61
N ALA A 175 -1.83 3.35 17.56
CA ALA A 175 -2.33 3.20 16.20
C ALA A 175 -2.91 1.79 15.96
N ARG A 176 -4.15 1.72 15.47
CA ARG A 176 -4.87 0.48 15.17
C ARG A 176 -5.39 0.47 13.75
N PHE A 177 -5.16 -0.63 13.04
CA PHE A 177 -5.74 -0.87 11.73
C PHE A 177 -7.27 -1.02 11.83
N VAL A 178 -8.00 -0.36 10.92
CA VAL A 178 -9.47 -0.39 10.88
C VAL A 178 -9.97 -1.10 9.62
N GLY A 179 -9.34 -0.89 8.47
CA GLY A 179 -9.79 -1.49 7.22
C GLY A 179 -9.10 -0.93 5.99
N PHE A 180 -9.51 -1.41 4.83
CA PHE A 180 -8.96 -0.99 3.55
C PHE A 180 -10.04 -0.75 2.51
N GLU A 181 -9.97 0.39 1.83
CA GLU A 181 -10.82 0.71 0.69
C GLU A 181 -9.96 0.74 -0.58
N VAL A 182 -10.38 0.04 -1.63
CA VAL A 182 -9.66 -0.01 -2.92
C VAL A 182 -9.58 1.37 -3.61
N GLY A 183 -10.41 2.34 -3.20
CA GLY A 183 -10.37 3.73 -3.65
C GLY A 183 -11.35 3.99 -4.79
N SER A 184 -10.86 4.55 -5.90
CA SER A 184 -11.68 4.84 -7.08
C SER A 184 -12.41 3.60 -7.62
N ARG A 185 -13.47 3.81 -8.42
CA ARG A 185 -14.12 2.70 -9.14
C ARG A 185 -13.10 1.98 -10.04
N PRO A 186 -12.92 0.65 -9.92
CA PRO A 186 -12.00 -0.10 -10.78
C PRO A 186 -12.26 0.14 -12.27
N LYS A 187 -11.18 0.44 -13.00
CA LYS A 187 -11.22 0.67 -14.44
C LYS A 187 -10.35 -0.36 -15.15
N TRP A 188 -10.91 -1.01 -16.17
CA TRP A 188 -10.15 -1.89 -17.05
C TRP A 188 -9.14 -1.08 -17.87
N VAL A 189 -7.89 -1.51 -17.83
CA VAL A 189 -6.78 -1.03 -18.66
C VAL A 189 -6.52 -2.11 -19.70
N PRO A 190 -6.84 -1.87 -20.99
CA PRO A 190 -6.61 -2.86 -22.03
C PRO A 190 -5.11 -3.01 -22.34
N PRO A 191 -4.70 -4.16 -22.90
CA PRO A 191 -3.36 -4.32 -23.50
C PRO A 191 -2.99 -3.17 -24.43
N GLY A 192 -1.70 -2.84 -24.49
CA GLY A 192 -1.15 -1.73 -25.29
C GLY A 192 -1.28 -0.35 -24.65
N LYS A 193 -2.01 -0.21 -23.54
CA LYS A 193 -1.99 0.99 -22.69
C LYS A 193 -0.95 0.85 -21.58
N GLU A 194 -0.35 1.97 -21.18
CA GLU A 194 0.65 2.02 -20.09
C GLU A 194 1.86 1.09 -20.29
N ALA A 195 2.22 0.86 -21.57
CA ALA A 195 3.28 -0.07 -21.98
C ALA A 195 3.11 -1.46 -21.36
N ASN A 196 1.91 -2.04 -21.46
CA ASN A 196 1.60 -3.39 -20.99
C ASN A 196 1.16 -4.31 -22.14
N LYS A 197 1.56 -5.58 -22.07
CA LYS A 197 1.13 -6.66 -22.96
C LYS A 197 -0.19 -7.31 -22.49
N ILE A 198 -0.45 -7.29 -21.18
CA ILE A 198 -1.62 -7.90 -20.54
C ILE A 198 -2.42 -6.79 -19.84
N GLY A 199 -3.75 -6.86 -19.93
CA GLY A 199 -4.63 -5.90 -19.26
C GLY A 199 -4.79 -6.18 -17.77
N TYR A 200 -5.32 -5.21 -17.04
CA TYR A 200 -5.66 -5.33 -15.62
C TYR A 200 -6.73 -4.30 -15.25
N TYR A 201 -7.42 -4.52 -14.14
CA TYR A 201 -8.16 -3.46 -13.48
C TYR A 201 -7.21 -2.60 -12.68
N ARG A 202 -7.41 -1.28 -12.71
CA ARG A 202 -6.71 -0.31 -11.87
C ARG A 202 -7.69 0.41 -10.98
N SER A 203 -7.27 0.66 -9.75
CA SER A 203 -7.84 1.67 -8.88
C SER A 203 -6.77 2.65 -8.39
N LEU A 204 -7.18 3.88 -8.09
CA LEU A 204 -6.38 4.96 -7.57
C LEU A 204 -6.87 5.39 -6.18
N HIS A 205 -5.97 5.92 -5.37
CA HIS A 205 -6.26 6.54 -4.07
C HIS A 205 -7.04 5.62 -3.13
N GLY A 206 -6.56 4.38 -2.99
CA GLY A 206 -7.03 3.47 -1.95
C GLY A 206 -6.78 4.05 -0.56
N LYS A 207 -7.61 3.69 0.42
CA LYS A 207 -7.53 4.22 1.78
C LYS A 207 -7.20 3.11 2.75
N LEU A 208 -6.00 3.17 3.32
CA LEU A 208 -5.63 2.38 4.49
C LEU A 208 -6.15 3.10 5.73
N ARG A 209 -7.28 2.63 6.26
CA ARG A 209 -7.99 3.23 7.39
C ARG A 209 -7.38 2.74 8.69
N TYR A 210 -7.11 3.67 9.59
CA TYR A 210 -6.63 3.39 10.93
C TYR A 210 -7.18 4.43 11.90
N GLU A 211 -7.01 4.17 13.18
CA GLU A 211 -7.29 5.13 14.24
C GLU A 211 -6.08 5.26 15.15
N ILE A 212 -5.93 6.42 15.78
CA ILE A 212 -4.96 6.67 16.86
C ILE A 212 -5.74 7.34 17.98
N ASP A 213 -5.74 6.75 19.17
CA ASP A 213 -6.48 7.24 20.34
C ASP A 213 -7.98 7.46 20.02
N GLY A 214 -8.57 6.54 19.26
CA GLY A 214 -9.97 6.59 18.82
C GLY A 214 -10.27 7.64 17.73
N ARG A 215 -9.27 8.36 17.21
CA ARG A 215 -9.45 9.34 16.13
C ARG A 215 -9.20 8.69 14.77
N PRO A 216 -10.17 8.69 13.85
CA PRO A 216 -9.99 8.09 12.53
C PRO A 216 -8.98 8.89 11.68
N ALA A 217 -8.17 8.17 10.93
CA ALA A 217 -7.22 8.69 9.98
C ALA A 217 -7.06 7.72 8.79
N SER A 218 -6.35 8.17 7.74
CA SER A 218 -6.09 7.33 6.58
C SER A 218 -4.73 7.61 5.98
N ILE A 219 -4.10 6.58 5.43
CA ILE A 219 -2.97 6.69 4.50
C ILE A 219 -3.51 6.47 3.09
N ASP A 220 -3.10 7.33 2.16
CA ASP A 220 -3.41 7.16 0.74
C ASP A 220 -2.50 6.10 0.12
N VAL A 221 -3.09 5.19 -0.65
CA VAL A 221 -2.41 4.22 -1.49
C VAL A 221 -2.62 4.63 -2.94
N HIS A 222 -1.58 5.16 -3.57
CA HIS A 222 -1.71 5.89 -4.82
C HIS A 222 -2.25 5.04 -5.98
N THR A 223 -1.72 3.82 -6.19
CA THR A 223 -2.16 2.94 -7.29
C THR A 223 -2.14 1.47 -6.90
N ILE A 224 -3.25 0.81 -7.24
CA ILE A 224 -3.46 -0.63 -7.04
C ILE A 224 -3.95 -1.23 -8.37
N ILE A 225 -3.42 -2.40 -8.74
CA ILE A 225 -3.80 -3.13 -9.94
C ILE A 225 -4.25 -4.55 -9.62
N SER A 226 -5.05 -5.14 -10.50
CA SER A 226 -5.47 -6.53 -10.37
C SER A 226 -4.50 -7.50 -11.06
N TRP A 227 -4.28 -8.64 -10.42
CA TRP A 227 -3.67 -9.80 -11.06
C TRP A 227 -4.29 -11.08 -10.53
N GLN A 228 -4.81 -11.92 -11.42
CA GLN A 228 -5.40 -13.22 -11.11
C GLN A 228 -6.44 -13.15 -9.98
N GLY A 229 -7.33 -12.15 -10.04
CA GLY A 229 -8.39 -11.98 -9.04
C GLY A 229 -7.93 -11.42 -7.69
N ARG A 230 -6.72 -10.87 -7.60
CA ARG A 230 -6.15 -10.25 -6.38
C ARG A 230 -5.71 -8.82 -6.65
N TRP A 231 -5.70 -7.99 -5.60
CA TRP A 231 -5.24 -6.59 -5.66
C TRP A 231 -3.80 -6.47 -5.18
N TYR A 232 -3.00 -5.67 -5.89
CA TYR A 232 -1.61 -5.39 -5.55
C TYR A 232 -1.26 -3.92 -5.72
N ILE A 233 -0.41 -3.40 -4.85
CA ILE A 233 0.12 -2.05 -4.93
C ILE A 233 1.24 -2.01 -5.99
N THR A 234 1.22 -0.97 -6.81
CA THR A 234 2.36 -0.60 -7.67
C THR A 234 2.95 0.76 -7.31
N HIS A 235 2.18 1.61 -6.62
CA HIS A 235 2.64 2.89 -6.09
C HIS A 235 1.96 3.17 -4.75
N LEU A 236 2.75 3.31 -3.68
CA LEU A 236 2.25 3.72 -2.37
C LEU A 236 2.17 5.25 -2.27
N GLY A 237 3.29 5.94 -2.54
CA GLY A 237 3.33 7.40 -2.65
C GLY A 237 3.12 7.91 -4.07
N ASP A 238 3.08 9.24 -4.21
CA ASP A 238 2.94 9.90 -5.50
C ASP A 238 4.11 9.60 -6.45
N PHE A 239 3.84 9.70 -7.75
CA PHE A 239 4.85 9.64 -8.80
C PHE A 239 5.86 10.78 -8.68
N LYS A 240 6.96 10.55 -7.97
CA LYS A 240 8.11 11.47 -8.02
C LYS A 240 8.86 11.22 -9.32
N LYS A 241 8.82 12.19 -10.25
CA LYS A 241 9.82 12.28 -11.32
C LYS A 241 11.19 12.42 -10.64
N ARG A 242 12.01 11.39 -10.75
CA ARG A 242 13.43 11.44 -10.38
C ARG A 242 14.22 11.93 -11.57
#